data_AF-A0A7S2LQD7-F1
#
_entry.id   AF-A0A7S2LQD7-F1
#
_cell.length_a   1.000
_cell.length_b   1.000
_cell.length_c   1.000
_cell.angle_alpha   90.00
_cell.angle_beta   90.00
_cell.angle_gamma   90.00
#
_symmetry.space_group_name_H-M   'P 1'
#
loop_
_entity.id
_entity.type
_entity.pdbx_description
1 polymer ?
#
loop_
_entity_poly.entity_id
_entity_poly.type
_entity_poly.pdbx_seq_one_letter_code
_entity_poly.pdbx_strand_id
1 'polypeptide(L)'
;GPWNAKRPPAYPALGPGAAFDLQLWGANLTSAGRLAVLQGVVDCDASERAPGEAEPPVVWAEELAPHRVAAGGASAVWEVVAPPEPGNFTVCWGPGGGVLAATAVAHGRVAPLADCQLAQAWELEVDERGTPRCSLPCGGGNSTWRRAIVAEPTGGGQACPLREALIRFEPCNTQRCPYAHAKWVWTEPRVVDNETEFDVIVEGEEFVPGEDRVALVSHTSSCGPVTVGRAAGNASAAINAINASTVAKMRVNGIAVSGDGDGDAAASGEV
;
A
#
# COMPACT_ATOMS: atom_id res chain seq x y z
N GLY A 1 -40.37 -25.28 10.67
CA GLY A 1 -39.80 -24.98 12.00
C GLY A 1 -39.82 -23.48 12.21
N PRO A 2 -40.02 -22.99 13.43
CA PRO A 2 -40.13 -21.55 13.68
C PRO A 2 -38.77 -20.87 13.46
N TRP A 3 -38.87 -19.60 13.08
CA TRP A 3 -37.78 -18.73 12.68
C TRP A 3 -36.73 -18.58 13.79
N ASN A 4 -35.49 -18.95 13.49
CA ASN A 4 -34.32 -18.58 14.30
C ASN A 4 -33.52 -17.53 13.53
N ALA A 5 -34.05 -16.31 13.43
CA ALA A 5 -33.25 -15.14 13.04
C ALA A 5 -32.37 -14.73 14.24
N LYS A 6 -31.38 -15.56 14.59
CA LYS A 6 -30.56 -15.35 15.79
C LYS A 6 -29.42 -14.34 15.63
N ARG A 7 -29.44 -13.55 14.56
CA ARG A 7 -28.67 -12.31 14.39
C ARG A 7 -29.03 -11.72 13.02
N PRO A 8 -29.64 -10.52 12.94
CA PRO A 8 -29.53 -9.76 11.70
C PRO A 8 -28.04 -9.63 11.38
N PRO A 9 -27.61 -9.75 10.11
CA PRO A 9 -26.21 -9.52 9.77
C PRO A 9 -25.81 -8.16 10.35
N ALA A 10 -24.66 -8.10 11.01
CA ALA A 10 -24.09 -6.84 11.43
C ALA A 10 -23.78 -6.06 10.16
N TYR A 11 -24.72 -5.20 9.73
CA TYR A 11 -24.53 -4.39 8.54
C TYR A 11 -23.30 -3.50 8.79
N PRO A 12 -22.37 -3.40 7.85
CA PRO A 12 -21.31 -2.40 7.94
C PRO A 12 -21.97 -1.03 8.08
N ALA A 13 -21.35 -0.12 8.83
CA ALA A 13 -21.84 1.24 9.02
C ALA A 13 -22.15 1.87 7.65
N LEU A 14 -23.43 2.16 7.40
CA LEU A 14 -23.89 2.71 6.13
C LEU A 14 -23.67 4.22 6.10
N GLY A 15 -23.43 4.74 4.89
CA GLY A 15 -23.49 6.18 4.64
C GLY A 15 -24.92 6.70 4.69
N PRO A 16 -25.12 7.99 5.04
CA PRO A 16 -26.38 8.67 4.83
C PRO A 16 -26.93 8.44 3.42
N GLY A 17 -28.15 7.91 3.31
CA GLY A 17 -28.79 7.66 2.01
C GLY A 17 -28.16 6.52 1.18
N ALA A 18 -27.31 5.67 1.76
CA ALA A 18 -26.74 4.53 1.05
C ALA A 18 -27.82 3.45 0.77
N ALA A 19 -27.92 2.99 -0.48
CA ALA A 19 -28.78 1.86 -0.85
C ALA A 19 -28.11 0.52 -0.50
N PHE A 20 -28.91 -0.45 -0.06
CA PHE A 20 -28.47 -1.81 0.24
C PHE A 20 -29.60 -2.82 -0.02
N ASP A 21 -29.23 -4.04 -0.38
CA ASP A 21 -30.18 -5.13 -0.56
C ASP A 21 -30.47 -5.81 0.78
N LEU A 22 -31.75 -5.88 1.14
CA LEU A 22 -32.26 -6.69 2.24
C LEU A 22 -32.94 -7.94 1.69
N GLN A 23 -32.32 -9.10 1.91
CA GLN A 23 -32.89 -10.38 1.55
C GLN A 23 -33.51 -11.06 2.77
N LEU A 24 -34.80 -11.40 2.67
CA LEU A 24 -35.50 -12.22 3.66
C LEU A 24 -35.74 -13.62 3.10
N TRP A 25 -35.57 -14.63 3.96
CA TRP A 25 -35.90 -16.03 3.66
C TRP A 25 -37.04 -16.49 4.53
N GLY A 26 -38.02 -17.19 3.96
CA GLY A 26 -39.20 -17.60 4.70
C GLY A 26 -40.14 -18.45 3.87
N ALA A 27 -41.41 -18.48 4.28
CA ALA A 27 -42.50 -19.09 3.53
C ALA A 27 -43.59 -18.06 3.27
N ASN A 28 -44.28 -18.18 2.14
CA ASN A 28 -45.38 -17.29 1.76
C ASN A 28 -45.00 -15.80 1.67
N LEU A 29 -43.75 -15.49 1.31
CA LEU A 29 -43.40 -14.11 0.95
C LEU A 29 -44.06 -13.78 -0.39
N THR A 30 -44.76 -12.64 -0.45
CA THR A 30 -45.53 -12.21 -1.62
C THR A 30 -45.14 -10.80 -2.04
N SER A 31 -45.51 -10.40 -3.25
CA SER A 31 -45.37 -9.02 -3.74
C SER A 31 -46.24 -8.01 -2.96
N ALA A 32 -47.16 -8.48 -2.12
CA ALA A 32 -47.93 -7.63 -1.21
C ALA A 32 -47.18 -7.29 0.08
N GLY A 33 -46.08 -7.99 0.41
CA GLY A 33 -45.24 -7.65 1.56
C GLY A 33 -44.70 -6.22 1.46
N ARG A 34 -44.61 -5.53 2.59
CA ARG A 34 -44.08 -4.17 2.68
C ARG A 34 -43.04 -4.08 3.79
N LEU A 35 -42.01 -3.25 3.57
CA LEU A 35 -41.10 -2.83 4.63
C LEU A 35 -41.33 -1.36 5.00
N ALA A 36 -41.03 -1.05 6.26
CA ALA A 36 -40.75 0.30 6.69
C ALA A 36 -39.40 0.38 7.38
N VAL A 37 -38.82 1.57 7.33
CA VAL A 37 -37.57 1.89 7.99
C VAL A 37 -37.84 3.02 8.98
N LEU A 38 -37.64 2.71 10.25
CA LEU A 38 -37.92 3.59 11.38
C LEU A 38 -36.59 4.08 11.96
N GLN A 39 -36.49 5.38 12.24
CA GLN A 39 -35.34 5.91 12.96
C GLN A 39 -35.34 5.40 14.42
N GLY A 40 -34.15 5.07 14.92
CA GLY A 40 -33.95 4.53 16.26
C GLY A 40 -34.06 3.00 16.34
N VAL A 41 -33.95 2.48 17.55
CA VAL A 41 -34.23 1.08 17.85
C VAL A 41 -35.68 1.00 18.31
N VAL A 42 -36.56 0.66 17.36
CA VAL A 42 -38.01 0.62 17.57
C VAL A 42 -38.49 -0.82 17.66
N ASP A 43 -39.53 -1.06 18.47
CA ASP A 43 -40.28 -2.31 18.50
C ASP A 43 -41.36 -2.29 17.40
N CYS A 44 -41.30 -3.26 16.49
CA CYS A 44 -42.21 -3.33 15.34
C CYS A 44 -43.58 -3.96 15.69
N ASP A 45 -43.67 -4.66 16.83
CA ASP A 45 -44.88 -5.37 17.28
C ASP A 45 -45.87 -4.46 18.05
N ALA A 46 -45.58 -3.18 18.20
CA ALA A 46 -46.43 -2.22 18.91
C ALA A 46 -47.71 -1.88 18.10
N SER A 47 -48.64 -2.83 18.03
CA SER A 47 -49.96 -2.65 17.44
C SER A 47 -50.87 -1.72 18.24
N GLU A 48 -50.50 -1.37 19.49
CA GLU A 48 -51.23 -0.40 20.31
C GLU A 48 -50.28 0.49 21.08
N ARG A 49 -50.41 1.79 20.84
CA ARG A 49 -49.69 2.84 21.53
C ARG A 49 -50.26 3.01 22.93
N ALA A 50 -49.45 2.88 23.97
CA ALA A 50 -49.89 3.27 25.31
C ALA A 50 -50.17 4.80 25.32
N PRO A 51 -51.32 5.26 25.82
CA PRO A 51 -51.60 6.69 25.93
C PRO A 51 -50.61 7.33 26.92
N GLY A 52 -49.68 8.14 26.41
CA GLY A 52 -48.70 8.89 27.21
C GLY A 52 -47.23 8.69 26.86
N GLU A 53 -46.89 7.83 25.90
CA GLU A 53 -45.51 7.72 25.39
C GLU A 53 -45.20 8.78 24.32
N ALA A 54 -43.90 9.07 24.16
CA ALA A 54 -43.32 10.13 23.33
C ALA A 54 -43.79 10.12 21.86
N GLU A 55 -43.41 11.19 21.15
CA GLU A 55 -43.66 11.40 19.72
C GLU A 55 -43.46 10.13 18.87
N PRO A 56 -44.21 9.95 17.76
CA PRO A 56 -44.09 8.75 16.94
C PRO A 56 -42.66 8.49 16.51
N PRO A 57 -42.25 7.21 16.40
CA PRO A 57 -40.98 6.90 15.77
C PRO A 57 -40.98 7.57 14.39
N VAL A 58 -39.93 8.34 14.13
CA VAL A 58 -39.82 9.07 12.85
C VAL A 58 -39.74 8.02 11.76
N VAL A 59 -40.76 8.01 10.92
CA VAL A 59 -40.81 7.08 9.80
C VAL A 59 -40.07 7.70 8.63
N TRP A 60 -39.00 7.04 8.21
CA TRP A 60 -38.15 7.56 7.16
C TRP A 60 -38.53 6.99 5.78
N ALA A 61 -38.96 5.73 5.71
CA ALA A 61 -39.57 5.15 4.50
C ALA A 61 -40.68 4.16 4.88
N GLU A 62 -41.79 4.19 4.16
CA GLU A 62 -42.92 3.26 4.32
C GLU A 62 -43.25 2.56 3.00
N GLU A 63 -43.93 1.44 3.12
CA GLU A 63 -44.52 0.70 2.01
C GLU A 63 -43.54 0.30 0.89
N LEU A 64 -42.30 -0.01 1.26
CA LEU A 64 -41.31 -0.53 0.31
C LEU A 64 -41.73 -1.91 -0.20
N ALA A 65 -42.08 -1.98 -1.49
CA ALA A 65 -42.42 -3.23 -2.15
C ALA A 65 -41.15 -4.03 -2.47
N PRO A 66 -41.20 -5.38 -2.45
CA PRO A 66 -40.05 -6.20 -2.81
C PRO A 66 -39.70 -5.99 -4.29
N HIS A 67 -38.41 -5.79 -4.56
CA HIS A 67 -37.87 -5.73 -5.90
C HIS A 67 -37.94 -7.11 -6.59
N ARG A 68 -37.75 -8.19 -5.83
CA ARG A 68 -37.82 -9.56 -6.32
C ARG A 68 -38.45 -10.47 -5.28
N VAL A 69 -39.32 -11.38 -5.72
CA VAL A 69 -39.83 -12.49 -4.90
C VAL A 69 -39.49 -13.79 -5.62
N ALA A 70 -38.85 -14.72 -4.92
CA ALA A 70 -38.52 -16.03 -5.47
C ALA A 70 -39.78 -16.87 -5.72
N ALA A 71 -39.71 -17.76 -6.73
CA ALA A 71 -40.80 -18.68 -7.05
C ALA A 71 -41.20 -19.49 -5.80
N GLY A 72 -42.51 -19.57 -5.55
CA GLY A 72 -43.05 -20.22 -4.35
C GLY A 72 -42.91 -19.43 -3.05
N GLY A 73 -42.44 -18.18 -3.09
CA GLY A 73 -42.40 -17.30 -1.91
C GLY A 73 -41.36 -17.68 -0.86
N ALA A 74 -40.30 -18.40 -1.27
CA ALA A 74 -39.23 -18.87 -0.38
C ALA A 74 -38.25 -17.76 0.04
N SER A 75 -38.14 -16.69 -0.74
CA SER A 75 -37.35 -15.51 -0.41
C SER A 75 -37.88 -14.28 -1.12
N ALA A 76 -37.59 -13.11 -0.57
CA ALA A 76 -37.85 -11.83 -1.21
C ALA A 76 -36.71 -10.85 -0.92
N VAL A 77 -36.46 -9.96 -1.86
CA VAL A 77 -35.38 -8.97 -1.82
C VAL A 77 -35.99 -7.59 -1.95
N TRP A 78 -35.57 -6.68 -1.08
CA TRP A 78 -35.89 -5.26 -1.11
C TRP A 78 -34.61 -4.47 -1.33
N GLU A 79 -34.68 -3.46 -2.18
CA GLU A 79 -33.69 -2.40 -2.20
C GLU A 79 -34.12 -1.38 -1.15
N VAL A 80 -33.32 -1.24 -0.09
CA VAL A 80 -33.59 -0.35 1.03
C VAL A 80 -32.56 0.76 1.00
N VAL A 81 -33.00 2.01 1.16
CA VAL A 81 -32.07 3.13 1.33
C VAL A 81 -31.90 3.40 2.83
N ALA A 82 -30.71 3.81 3.27
CA ALA A 82 -30.45 4.14 4.66
C ALA A 82 -30.97 5.54 4.99
N PRO A 83 -31.38 5.82 6.24
CA PRO A 83 -31.74 7.18 6.65
C PRO A 83 -30.62 8.22 6.33
N PRO A 84 -30.97 9.47 5.98
CA PRO A 84 -30.00 10.53 5.71
C PRO A 84 -29.37 11.07 7.00
N GLU A 85 -30.00 10.81 8.14
CA GLU A 85 -29.49 11.24 9.43
C GLU A 85 -28.68 10.12 10.09
N PRO A 86 -27.50 10.43 10.66
CA PRO A 86 -26.71 9.47 11.42
C PRO A 86 -27.49 8.95 12.63
N GLY A 87 -27.43 7.65 12.86
CA GLY A 87 -28.16 7.04 13.97
C GLY A 87 -28.50 5.58 13.72
N ASN A 88 -29.11 4.95 14.72
CA ASN A 88 -29.65 3.61 14.57
C ASN A 88 -30.97 3.66 13.80
N PHE A 89 -31.32 2.57 13.15
CA PHE A 89 -32.64 2.39 12.55
C PHE A 89 -33.09 0.93 12.67
N THR A 90 -34.40 0.71 12.65
CA THR A 90 -35.01 -0.61 12.58
C THR A 90 -35.77 -0.75 11.27
N VAL A 91 -35.66 -1.91 10.63
CA VAL A 91 -36.47 -2.28 9.47
C VAL A 91 -37.56 -3.24 9.94
N CYS A 92 -38.82 -2.84 9.73
CA CYS A 92 -40.00 -3.60 10.09
C CYS A 92 -40.66 -4.16 8.82
N TRP A 93 -41.16 -5.40 8.87
CA TRP A 93 -41.85 -6.07 7.76
C TRP A 93 -43.29 -6.43 8.09
N GLY A 94 -44.23 -6.14 7.17
CA GLY A 94 -45.66 -6.48 7.30
C GLY A 94 -46.23 -7.18 6.05
N PRO A 95 -47.10 -8.19 6.21
CA PRO A 95 -47.78 -8.85 5.10
C PRO A 95 -49.03 -8.07 4.63
N GLY A 96 -48.85 -7.09 3.73
CA GLY A 96 -49.95 -6.42 3.01
C GLY A 96 -50.58 -5.21 3.71
N GLY A 97 -50.58 -4.06 3.03
CA GLY A 97 -51.46 -2.92 3.31
C GLY A 97 -51.18 -2.07 4.56
N GLY A 98 -50.14 -2.37 5.35
CA GLY A 98 -49.72 -1.52 6.46
C GLY A 98 -48.60 -2.15 7.30
N VAL A 99 -47.82 -1.29 7.97
CA VAL A 99 -46.64 -1.64 8.79
C VAL A 99 -47.02 -1.77 10.28
N LEU A 100 -48.29 -1.60 10.64
CA LEU A 100 -48.74 -1.43 12.03
C LEU A 100 -48.87 -2.74 12.84
N ALA A 101 -48.48 -3.87 12.28
CA ALA A 101 -48.31 -5.15 12.97
C ALA A 101 -47.14 -5.89 12.29
N ALA A 102 -45.94 -5.31 12.41
CA ALA A 102 -44.79 -5.70 11.62
C ALA A 102 -43.74 -6.42 12.47
N THR A 103 -43.02 -7.36 11.86
CA THR A 103 -41.90 -8.03 12.54
C THR A 103 -40.61 -7.26 12.30
N ALA A 104 -39.79 -7.08 13.34
CA ALA A 104 -38.44 -6.55 13.18
C ALA A 104 -37.57 -7.53 12.38
N VAL A 105 -37.12 -7.12 11.20
CA VAL A 105 -36.33 -7.98 10.29
C VAL A 105 -34.87 -7.56 10.20
N ALA A 106 -34.55 -6.31 10.53
CA ALA A 106 -33.18 -5.82 10.60
C ALA A 106 -33.03 -4.65 11.56
N HIS A 107 -31.83 -4.50 12.13
CA HIS A 107 -31.38 -3.26 12.74
C HIS A 107 -30.12 -2.81 12.00
N GLY A 108 -29.98 -1.51 11.80
CA GLY A 108 -28.81 -0.92 11.17
C GLY A 108 -28.38 0.36 11.86
N ARG A 109 -27.22 0.87 11.42
CA ARG A 109 -26.68 2.16 11.88
C ARG A 109 -26.13 2.92 10.69
N VAL A 110 -26.57 4.18 10.56
CA VAL A 110 -25.99 5.18 9.68
C VAL A 110 -24.85 5.84 10.45
N ALA A 111 -23.63 5.69 9.94
CA ALA A 111 -22.49 6.40 10.51
C ALA A 111 -22.53 7.88 10.10
N PRO A 112 -22.07 8.79 10.98
CA PRO A 112 -21.90 10.18 10.58
C PRO A 112 -20.94 10.26 9.39
N LEU A 113 -21.23 11.18 8.48
CA LEU A 113 -20.33 11.50 7.38
C LEU A 113 -19.07 12.14 7.98
N ALA A 114 -17.96 11.43 7.87
CA ALA A 114 -16.65 11.90 8.30
C ALA A 114 -15.61 11.53 7.25
N ASP A 115 -14.85 12.51 6.81
CA ASP A 115 -13.77 12.29 5.87
C ASP A 115 -12.58 11.61 6.55
N CYS A 116 -11.74 10.98 5.73
CA CYS A 116 -10.45 10.50 6.19
C CYS A 116 -9.63 11.63 6.82
N GLN A 117 -9.06 11.35 7.99
CA GLN A 117 -8.14 12.28 8.64
C GLN A 117 -6.73 11.70 8.62
N LEU A 118 -5.80 12.51 8.13
CA LEU A 118 -4.37 12.19 8.09
C LEU A 118 -3.67 12.88 9.25
N ALA A 119 -2.55 12.30 9.68
CA ALA A 119 -1.66 12.97 10.62
C ALA A 119 -1.21 14.32 10.05
N GLN A 120 -1.10 15.33 10.91
CA GLN A 120 -0.69 16.66 10.49
C GLN A 120 0.76 16.69 10.00
N ALA A 121 1.62 15.89 10.63
CA ALA A 121 3.03 15.79 10.30
C ALA A 121 3.32 14.58 9.41
N TRP A 122 4.31 14.76 8.54
CA TRP A 122 5.04 13.64 7.97
C TRP A 122 6.10 13.19 8.98
N GLU A 123 6.23 11.88 9.15
CA GLU A 123 7.18 11.25 10.04
C GLU A 123 8.34 10.69 9.23
N LEU A 124 9.55 11.08 9.59
CA LEU A 124 10.78 10.57 9.00
C LEU A 124 11.11 9.20 9.57
N GLU A 125 11.47 8.25 8.72
CA GLU A 125 12.01 6.97 9.19
C GLU A 125 13.38 7.17 9.84
N VAL A 126 13.50 6.75 11.09
CA VAL A 126 14.74 6.84 11.89
C VAL A 126 15.25 5.46 12.29
N ASP A 127 16.53 5.40 12.69
CA ASP A 127 17.12 4.22 13.32
C ASP A 127 16.81 4.15 14.82
N GLU A 128 17.34 3.13 15.48
CA GLU A 128 17.17 2.88 16.93
C GLU A 128 17.69 4.03 17.83
N ARG A 129 18.51 4.93 17.28
CA ARG A 129 19.08 6.09 18.00
C ARG A 129 18.36 7.39 17.67
N GLY A 130 17.33 7.35 16.82
CA GLY A 130 16.63 8.53 16.34
C GLY A 130 17.36 9.26 15.21
N THR A 131 18.34 8.63 14.55
CA THR A 131 19.05 9.22 13.41
C THR A 131 18.23 9.01 12.13
N PRO A 132 18.06 10.03 11.26
CA PRO A 132 17.46 9.88 9.94
C PRO A 132 18.05 8.69 9.16
N ARG A 133 17.20 7.75 8.73
CA ARG A 133 17.63 6.72 7.80
C ARG A 133 17.81 7.33 6.42
N CYS A 134 18.95 7.03 5.80
CA CYS A 134 19.25 7.39 4.43
C CYS A 134 19.64 6.13 3.66
N SER A 135 19.20 6.03 2.41
CA SER A 135 19.53 4.87 1.56
C SER A 135 21.03 4.74 1.28
N LEU A 136 21.78 5.85 1.35
CA LEU A 136 23.22 5.90 1.16
C LEU A 136 23.88 6.68 2.30
N PRO A 137 25.09 6.29 2.75
CA PRO A 137 25.81 7.00 3.81
C PRO A 137 26.43 8.34 3.34
N CYS A 138 26.62 8.52 2.04
CA CYS A 138 27.17 9.70 1.38
C CYS A 138 26.82 9.65 -0.12
N GLY A 139 27.17 10.69 -0.89
CA GLY A 139 26.98 10.71 -2.35
C GLY A 139 25.56 11.00 -2.80
N GLY A 140 24.64 11.28 -1.87
CA GLY A 140 23.23 11.54 -2.15
C GLY A 140 22.38 10.28 -2.15
N GLY A 141 21.72 10.00 -1.03
CA GLY A 141 20.67 9.00 -0.91
C GLY A 141 19.28 9.62 -0.78
N ASN A 142 18.28 8.78 -0.48
CA ASN A 142 16.93 9.20 -0.15
C ASN A 142 16.53 8.72 1.24
N SER A 143 15.85 9.61 1.96
CA SER A 143 15.20 9.37 3.23
C SER A 143 13.72 9.15 2.99
N THR A 144 13.13 8.23 3.76
CA THR A 144 11.71 7.88 3.61
C THR A 144 10.89 8.60 4.65
N TRP A 145 9.86 9.29 4.21
CA TRP A 145 8.86 9.90 5.08
C TRP A 145 7.52 9.20 4.89
N ARG A 146 6.79 8.99 5.99
CA ARG A 146 5.46 8.40 6.01
C ARG A 146 4.46 9.33 6.65
N ARG A 147 3.20 9.24 6.25
CA ARG A 147 2.10 9.92 6.91
C ARG A 147 1.03 8.91 7.30
N ALA A 148 0.64 8.92 8.57
CA ALA A 148 -0.38 8.00 9.06
C ALA A 148 -1.80 8.49 8.74
N ILE A 149 -2.73 7.53 8.64
CA ILE A 149 -4.16 7.77 8.73
C ILE A 149 -4.51 7.75 10.22
N VAL A 150 -5.04 8.84 10.76
CA VAL A 150 -5.43 8.95 12.18
C VAL A 150 -6.91 8.63 12.40
N ALA A 151 -7.75 8.81 11.37
CA ALA A 151 -9.12 8.35 11.36
C ALA A 151 -9.53 7.89 9.96
N GLU A 152 -10.12 6.71 9.89
CA GLU A 152 -10.72 6.18 8.66
C GLU A 152 -12.01 6.94 8.32
N PRO A 153 -12.35 7.08 7.03
CA PRO A 153 -13.59 7.73 6.62
C PRO A 153 -14.80 6.91 7.09
N THR A 154 -15.86 7.60 7.50
CA THR A 154 -17.14 6.97 7.86
C THR A 154 -18.29 7.60 7.12
N GLY A 155 -19.38 6.85 7.02
CA GLY A 155 -20.63 7.39 6.49
C GLY A 155 -20.54 7.85 5.02
N GLY A 156 -19.68 7.23 4.20
CA GLY A 156 -19.47 7.66 2.81
C GLY A 156 -18.65 8.94 2.65
N GLY A 157 -17.95 9.39 3.70
CA GLY A 157 -16.98 10.48 3.62
C GLY A 157 -15.82 10.19 2.66
N GLN A 158 -15.05 11.22 2.35
CA GLN A 158 -13.97 11.13 1.37
C GLN A 158 -12.93 10.08 1.78
N ALA A 159 -12.68 9.14 0.87
CA ALA A 159 -11.73 8.05 1.09
C ALA A 159 -10.31 8.55 1.37
N CYS A 160 -9.58 7.82 2.20
CA CYS A 160 -8.15 8.07 2.40
C CYS A 160 -7.38 7.88 1.08
N PRO A 161 -6.30 8.66 0.87
CA PRO A 161 -5.38 8.39 -0.22
C PRO A 161 -4.82 6.96 -0.14
N LEU A 162 -4.43 6.41 -1.29
CA LEU A 162 -3.73 5.13 -1.34
C LEU A 162 -2.41 5.20 -0.55
N ARG A 163 -1.96 4.05 -0.04
CA ARG A 163 -0.78 3.98 0.85
C ARG A 163 0.48 4.52 0.18
N GLU A 164 0.61 4.39 -1.13
CA GLU A 164 1.73 4.89 -1.92
C GLU A 164 1.80 6.43 -1.88
N ALA A 165 0.65 7.11 -1.83
CA ALA A 165 0.57 8.58 -1.70
C ALA A 165 0.86 9.06 -0.27
N LEU A 166 0.96 8.15 0.70
CA LEU A 166 1.33 8.40 2.09
C LEU A 166 2.81 8.11 2.35
N ILE A 167 3.60 7.94 1.29
CA ILE A 167 5.05 7.76 1.33
C ILE A 167 5.68 8.81 0.42
N ARG A 168 6.74 9.47 0.87
CA ARG A 168 7.54 10.37 0.04
C ARG A 168 9.03 10.21 0.34
N PHE A 169 9.84 10.61 -0.62
CA PHE A 169 11.30 10.53 -0.54
C PHE A 169 11.92 11.92 -0.58
N GLU A 170 12.90 12.16 0.29
CA GLU A 170 13.66 13.42 0.30
C GLU A 170 15.17 13.13 0.26
N PRO A 171 15.96 13.89 -0.52
CA PRO A 171 17.40 13.72 -0.59
C PRO A 171 18.07 13.83 0.78
N CYS A 172 19.03 12.95 1.05
CA CYS A 172 19.83 12.93 2.27
C CYS A 172 21.29 12.57 1.95
N ASN A 173 22.19 12.81 2.90
CA ASN A 173 23.61 12.50 2.77
C ASN A 173 24.25 12.96 1.45
N THR A 174 23.93 14.19 1.03
CA THR A 174 24.36 14.78 -0.25
C THR A 174 25.82 15.26 -0.24
N GLN A 175 26.51 15.13 0.89
CA GLN A 175 27.97 15.31 0.94
C GLN A 175 28.64 14.32 0.01
N ARG A 176 29.78 14.71 -0.57
CA ARG A 176 30.62 13.78 -1.33
C ARG A 176 31.05 12.63 -0.42
N CYS A 177 31.10 11.43 -1.00
CA CYS A 177 31.77 10.33 -0.33
C CYS A 177 33.27 10.62 -0.19
N PRO A 178 33.89 10.13 0.89
CA PRO A 178 35.33 10.05 0.94
C PRO A 178 35.85 9.09 -0.13
N TYR A 179 37.15 9.16 -0.43
CA TYR A 179 37.70 8.54 -1.63
C TYR A 179 37.65 7.03 -1.52
N ALA A 180 37.18 6.36 -2.58
CA ALA A 180 37.25 4.91 -2.63
C ALA A 180 38.71 4.44 -2.46
N HIS A 181 38.91 3.52 -1.51
CA HIS A 181 40.21 2.95 -1.19
C HIS A 181 40.20 1.46 -1.52
N ALA A 182 40.72 1.09 -2.69
CA ALA A 182 40.95 -0.31 -3.03
C ALA A 182 42.06 -0.88 -2.15
N LYS A 183 41.75 -1.96 -1.43
CA LYS A 183 42.69 -2.71 -0.58
C LYS A 183 43.24 -3.93 -1.31
N TRP A 184 42.37 -4.66 -2.00
CA TRP A 184 42.73 -5.86 -2.76
C TRP A 184 42.06 -5.84 -4.12
N VAL A 185 42.77 -6.31 -5.14
CA VAL A 185 42.25 -6.46 -6.49
C VAL A 185 42.69 -7.81 -7.05
N TRP A 186 41.77 -8.56 -7.63
CA TRP A 186 42.10 -9.79 -8.36
C TRP A 186 41.10 -10.03 -9.49
N THR A 187 41.39 -11.01 -10.34
CA THR A 187 40.48 -11.44 -11.41
C THR A 187 39.88 -12.82 -11.13
N GLU A 188 38.67 -13.05 -11.62
CA GLU A 188 38.03 -14.36 -11.71
C GLU A 188 37.68 -14.66 -13.19
N PRO A 189 38.32 -15.67 -13.82
CA PRO A 189 39.38 -16.53 -13.29
C PRO A 189 40.70 -15.79 -13.02
N ARG A 190 41.54 -16.34 -12.13
CA ARG A 190 42.85 -15.75 -11.77
C ARG A 190 43.83 -15.69 -12.94
N VAL A 191 43.65 -16.58 -13.92
CA VAL A 191 44.37 -16.56 -15.18
C VAL A 191 43.35 -16.25 -16.25
N VAL A 192 43.56 -15.17 -16.97
CA VAL A 192 42.68 -14.68 -18.03
C VAL A 192 43.31 -15.04 -19.38
N ASP A 193 42.57 -15.79 -20.20
CA ASP A 193 42.99 -16.12 -21.56
C ASP A 193 42.66 -14.97 -22.53
N ASN A 194 43.38 -14.92 -23.66
CA ASN A 194 43.15 -13.88 -24.66
C ASN A 194 41.69 -13.89 -25.14
N GLU A 195 41.12 -12.70 -25.32
CA GLU A 195 39.73 -12.47 -25.77
C GLU A 195 38.64 -13.09 -24.86
N THR A 196 38.98 -13.47 -23.62
CA THR A 196 37.99 -13.97 -22.66
C THR A 196 37.48 -12.88 -21.74
N GLU A 197 36.20 -12.98 -21.40
CA GLU A 197 35.57 -12.14 -20.37
C GLU A 197 36.02 -12.62 -18.99
N PHE A 198 36.38 -11.68 -18.13
CA PHE A 198 36.78 -11.96 -16.76
C PHE A 198 36.17 -10.94 -15.80
N ASP A 199 35.94 -11.37 -14.57
CA ASP A 199 35.51 -10.48 -13.52
C ASP A 199 36.75 -9.84 -12.87
N VAL A 200 36.78 -8.51 -12.76
CA VAL A 200 37.67 -7.80 -11.84
C VAL A 200 36.94 -7.64 -10.53
N ILE A 201 37.55 -8.13 -9.47
CA ILE A 201 37.01 -8.05 -8.13
C ILE A 201 37.88 -7.11 -7.33
N VAL A 202 37.24 -6.07 -6.81
CA VAL A 202 37.87 -5.05 -5.98
C VAL A 202 37.26 -5.12 -4.60
N GLU A 203 38.13 -5.34 -3.61
CA GLU A 203 37.81 -5.21 -2.21
C GLU A 203 38.46 -3.95 -1.65
N GLY A 204 37.75 -3.29 -0.76
CA GLY A 204 38.15 -2.00 -0.25
C GLY A 204 36.98 -1.29 0.41
N GLU A 205 37.14 0.01 0.59
CA GLU A 205 36.21 0.84 1.35
C GLU A 205 35.69 2.00 0.50
N GLU A 206 34.51 2.49 0.85
CA GLU A 206 33.93 3.75 0.32
C GLU A 206 33.59 3.74 -1.17
N PHE A 207 33.42 2.55 -1.78
CA PHE A 207 32.93 2.45 -3.15
C PHE A 207 31.48 2.93 -3.30
N VAL A 208 31.23 3.78 -4.29
CA VAL A 208 29.92 4.31 -4.68
C VAL A 208 29.43 3.57 -5.93
N PRO A 209 28.41 2.70 -5.80
CA PRO A 209 27.84 2.01 -6.94
C PRO A 209 27.37 2.99 -8.02
N GLY A 210 27.83 2.80 -9.26
CA GLY A 210 27.43 3.64 -10.38
C GLY A 210 28.28 4.90 -10.58
N GLU A 211 29.11 5.33 -9.63
CA GLU A 211 30.08 6.43 -9.82
C GLU A 211 31.51 5.91 -10.04
N ASP A 212 31.97 4.97 -9.22
CA ASP A 212 33.32 4.44 -9.36
C ASP A 212 33.49 3.59 -10.63
N ARG A 213 34.70 3.63 -11.20
CA ARG A 213 35.06 2.96 -12.44
C ARG A 213 36.45 2.34 -12.30
N VAL A 214 36.60 1.15 -12.88
CA VAL A 214 37.90 0.48 -13.03
C VAL A 214 38.41 0.74 -14.45
N ALA A 215 39.66 1.19 -14.55
CA ALA A 215 40.35 1.32 -15.83
C ALA A 215 41.41 0.22 -15.95
N LEU A 216 41.39 -0.50 -17.07
CA LEU A 216 42.44 -1.44 -17.44
C LEU A 216 43.48 -0.70 -18.27
N VAL A 217 44.72 -0.72 -17.82
CA VAL A 217 45.84 -0.02 -18.45
C VAL A 217 46.96 -1.00 -18.78
N SER A 218 47.77 -0.65 -19.78
CA SER A 218 48.95 -1.44 -20.13
C SER A 218 49.95 -1.51 -18.96
N HIS A 219 50.71 -2.61 -18.87
CA HIS A 219 51.75 -2.79 -17.86
C HIS A 219 52.85 -1.70 -17.91
N THR A 220 53.01 -1.01 -19.05
CA THR A 220 53.94 0.11 -19.21
C THR A 220 53.39 1.44 -18.70
N SER A 221 52.12 1.48 -18.29
CA SER A 221 51.45 2.67 -17.80
C SER A 221 51.51 2.72 -16.27
N SER A 222 52.10 3.77 -15.72
CA SER A 222 52.02 4.05 -14.29
C SER A 222 50.72 4.77 -13.96
N CYS A 223 49.99 4.32 -12.95
CA CYS A 223 48.88 5.08 -12.39
C CYS A 223 49.41 6.38 -11.79
N GLY A 224 48.91 7.52 -12.27
CA GLY A 224 49.25 8.85 -11.74
C GLY A 224 48.62 9.10 -10.36
N PRO A 225 48.97 10.22 -9.70
CA PRO A 225 48.30 10.62 -8.48
C PRO A 225 46.80 10.78 -8.71
N VAL A 226 45.99 10.42 -7.72
CA VAL A 226 44.53 10.62 -7.75
C VAL A 226 44.27 12.12 -7.93
N THR A 227 43.86 12.51 -9.15
CA THR A 227 43.51 13.90 -9.46
C THR A 227 42.00 14.05 -9.36
N VAL A 228 41.57 15.10 -8.66
CA VAL A 228 40.16 15.42 -8.44
C VAL A 228 39.57 15.88 -9.77
N GLY A 229 38.99 14.96 -10.53
CA GLY A 229 38.31 15.24 -11.79
C GLY A 229 37.03 16.04 -11.57
N ARG A 230 37.14 17.37 -11.58
CA ARG A 230 36.01 18.26 -11.92
C ARG A 230 35.71 18.02 -13.39
N ALA A 231 34.73 17.16 -13.68
CA ALA A 231 34.10 16.92 -14.98
C ALA A 231 34.98 17.14 -16.23
N ALA A 232 35.48 16.07 -16.84
CA ALA A 232 35.93 16.09 -18.24
C ALA A 232 35.58 14.76 -18.90
N GLY A 233 34.79 14.83 -19.98
CA GLY A 233 34.39 13.69 -20.78
C GLY A 233 35.54 13.07 -21.57
N ASN A 234 35.23 11.87 -22.10
CA ASN A 234 35.97 11.03 -23.05
C ASN A 234 37.15 10.26 -22.42
N ALA A 235 37.20 8.93 -22.37
CA ALA A 235 36.50 7.88 -23.09
C ALA A 235 35.94 6.81 -22.14
N SER A 236 34.76 6.29 -22.45
CA SER A 236 34.07 5.27 -21.67
C SER A 236 34.08 3.95 -22.45
N ALA A 237 34.46 2.85 -21.80
CA ALA A 237 33.86 1.55 -22.08
C ALA A 237 32.92 1.25 -20.90
N ALA A 238 31.63 1.18 -21.20
CA ALA A 238 30.57 1.03 -20.21
C ALA A 238 30.49 -0.42 -19.71
N ILE A 239 30.37 -0.62 -18.40
CA ILE A 239 29.91 -1.89 -17.83
C ILE A 239 28.84 -1.56 -16.80
N ASN A 240 27.67 -2.17 -17.01
CA ASN A 240 26.45 -1.95 -16.25
C ASN A 240 26.40 -2.85 -15.01
N ALA A 241 25.99 -2.23 -13.90
CA ALA A 241 25.60 -2.78 -12.60
C ALA A 241 26.73 -3.08 -11.59
N ILE A 242 26.76 -2.26 -10.53
CA ILE A 242 27.41 -2.54 -9.24
C ILE A 242 26.26 -2.59 -8.22
N ASN A 243 26.14 -3.69 -7.46
CA ASN A 243 25.29 -3.75 -6.27
C ASN A 243 26.19 -3.83 -5.02
N ALA A 244 25.75 -3.15 -3.96
CA ALA A 244 26.58 -2.68 -2.86
C ALA A 244 27.11 -3.75 -1.88
N SER A 245 28.22 -3.35 -1.24
CA SER A 245 28.85 -3.76 0.04
C SER A 245 29.79 -4.99 0.10
N THR A 246 30.97 -4.68 0.65
CA THR A 246 32.13 -5.51 1.04
C THR A 246 32.97 -6.14 -0.06
N VAL A 247 32.37 -6.58 -1.18
CA VAL A 247 33.09 -7.12 -2.34
C VAL A 247 32.37 -6.64 -3.60
N ALA A 248 33.03 -5.85 -4.43
CA ALA A 248 32.47 -5.45 -5.73
C ALA A 248 32.99 -6.40 -6.81
N LYS A 249 32.09 -7.21 -7.41
CA LYS A 249 32.40 -8.02 -8.60
C LYS A 249 31.99 -7.25 -9.86
N MET A 250 32.93 -7.00 -10.76
CA MET A 250 32.71 -6.25 -11.99
C MET A 250 33.12 -7.08 -13.21
N ARG A 251 32.22 -7.30 -14.16
CA ARG A 251 32.43 -8.19 -15.29
C ARG A 251 32.94 -7.44 -16.52
N VAL A 252 34.14 -7.74 -17.01
CA VAL A 252 34.79 -7.05 -18.13
C VAL A 252 34.67 -7.85 -19.42
N ASN A 253 33.80 -7.39 -20.33
CA ASN A 253 33.62 -7.96 -21.67
C ASN A 253 34.76 -7.53 -22.62
N GLY A 254 35.64 -8.46 -22.97
CA GLY A 254 36.47 -8.45 -24.18
C GLY A 254 37.53 -7.35 -24.28
N ILE A 255 38.80 -7.70 -24.09
CA ILE A 255 39.93 -6.88 -24.53
C ILE A 255 40.82 -7.73 -25.42
N ALA A 256 40.89 -7.37 -26.71
CA ALA A 256 41.91 -7.86 -27.62
C ALA A 256 43.25 -7.20 -27.22
N VAL A 257 44.14 -7.96 -26.59
CA VAL A 257 45.52 -7.53 -26.41
C VAL A 257 46.27 -7.94 -27.68
N SER A 258 46.45 -6.99 -28.61
CA SER A 258 47.36 -7.21 -29.74
C SER A 258 48.78 -7.28 -29.18
N GLY A 259 49.29 -8.50 -29.04
CA GLY A 259 50.66 -8.76 -28.63
C GLY A 259 51.62 -8.27 -29.71
N ASP A 260 52.66 -7.56 -29.28
CA ASP A 260 53.92 -7.47 -30.00
C ASP A 260 55.05 -7.65 -28.99
N GLY A 261 55.75 -8.78 -29.10
CA GLY A 261 57.19 -8.88 -28.85
C GLY A 261 57.70 -8.96 -27.42
N ASP A 262 58.13 -10.17 -27.07
CA ASP A 262 59.32 -10.50 -26.29
C ASP A 262 59.43 -10.10 -24.80
N GLY A 263 59.58 -11.15 -23.98
CA GLY A 263 60.44 -11.12 -22.80
C GLY A 263 59.73 -11.22 -21.46
N ASP A 264 59.88 -12.39 -20.84
CA ASP A 264 59.90 -12.64 -19.39
C ASP A 264 59.43 -11.52 -18.45
N ALA A 265 58.31 -11.73 -17.77
CA ALA A 265 58.09 -11.15 -16.44
C ALA A 265 57.19 -12.05 -15.60
N ALA A 266 57.84 -12.89 -14.80
CA ALA A 266 57.26 -13.39 -13.57
C ALA A 266 56.79 -12.20 -12.72
N ALA A 267 55.49 -12.09 -12.46
CA ALA A 267 54.99 -11.26 -11.37
C ALA A 267 55.04 -12.08 -10.08
N SER A 268 56.25 -12.28 -9.57
CA SER A 268 56.49 -12.44 -8.14
C SER A 268 56.28 -11.09 -7.46
N GLY A 269 55.47 -11.03 -6.40
CA GLY A 269 55.37 -9.85 -5.55
C GLY A 269 54.17 -9.86 -4.60
N GLU A 270 54.30 -10.56 -3.47
CA GLU A 270 53.77 -10.11 -2.16
C GLU A 270 54.46 -8.76 -1.82
N VAL A 271 53.90 -7.76 -1.12
CA VAL A 271 52.79 -7.58 -0.16
C VAL A 271 52.12 -6.23 -0.47
#